data_AF-A0A317QKK9-F1
#
_entry.id   AF-A0A317QKK9-F1
#
_cell.length_a   1.000
_cell.length_b   1.000
_cell.length_c   1.000
_cell.angle_alpha   90.00
_cell.angle_beta   90.00
_cell.angle_gamma   90.00
#
_symmetry.space_group_name_H-M   'P 1'
#
loop_
_entity.id
_entity.type
_entity.pdbx_description
1 polymer ?
#
loop_
_entity_poly.entity_id
_entity_poly.type
_entity_poly.pdbx_seq_one_letter_code
_entity_poly.pdbx_strand_id
1 'polypeptide(L)'
;MSQPTSESPIPAAPPSHLAAGEGGVPALPPGSEDAVAYGERTGTAVFAVPEPAPADGAARDRGRNRLVVALSAAVVLLLAAAGVLTALVVSARGEADALAAAEAAEDRQQAEELQAVRDERGQLEERISDAEAGAAAAERRIATAEAAQRAAEDASAAREQADADAAAADAQTFVDALRATETMTSATDAQLLQRGRDVCSYLDSTAGTPADLSDAFDRATATYAVDDAILLVTAATQILCPEYGS
;
A
#
# COMPACT_ATOMS: atom_id res chain seq x y z
N MET A 1 -29.71 14.05 -17.55
CA MET A 1 -28.77 14.32 -16.43
C MET A 1 -28.10 12.99 -16.14
N SER A 2 -26.97 12.72 -16.80
CA SER A 2 -25.61 12.60 -16.22
C SER A 2 -25.51 11.36 -15.32
N GLN A 3 -24.75 10.30 -15.62
CA GLN A 3 -23.29 10.30 -15.90
C GLN A 3 -22.87 9.14 -16.85
N PRO A 4 -21.76 9.30 -17.58
CA PRO A 4 -21.08 8.21 -18.31
C PRO A 4 -20.03 7.50 -17.43
N THR A 5 -19.97 6.18 -17.51
CA THR A 5 -18.90 5.35 -16.94
C THR A 5 -17.62 5.52 -17.76
N SER A 6 -16.63 6.20 -17.18
CA SER A 6 -15.26 6.24 -17.71
C SER A 6 -14.53 4.97 -17.31
N GLU A 7 -14.35 4.07 -18.27
CA GLU A 7 -13.39 2.98 -18.20
C GLU A 7 -12.05 3.55 -18.66
N SER A 8 -11.05 3.60 -17.77
CA SER A 8 -9.68 3.97 -18.13
C SER A 8 -8.77 2.73 -18.12
N PRO A 9 -7.81 2.65 -19.05
CA PRO A 9 -7.08 1.43 -19.37
C PRO A 9 -5.90 1.17 -18.43
N ILE A 10 -5.62 -0.11 -18.21
CA ILE A 10 -4.46 -0.63 -17.48
C ILE A 10 -3.18 -0.36 -18.30
N PRO A 11 -2.15 0.31 -17.77
CA PRO A 11 -0.87 0.45 -18.46
C PRO A 11 -0.06 -0.86 -18.41
N ALA A 12 0.51 -1.20 -19.56
CA ALA A 12 1.33 -2.37 -19.81
C ALA A 12 2.65 -2.35 -19.01
N ALA A 13 3.05 -3.52 -18.52
CA ALA A 13 4.34 -3.74 -17.88
C ALA A 13 5.51 -3.68 -18.90
N PRO A 14 6.69 -3.15 -18.53
CA PRO A 14 7.87 -3.14 -19.40
C PRO A 14 8.58 -4.52 -19.43
N PRO A 15 9.32 -4.83 -20.51
CA PRO A 15 10.00 -6.12 -20.65
C PRO A 15 11.28 -6.21 -19.80
N SER A 16 11.45 -7.38 -19.18
CA SER A 16 12.63 -7.82 -18.45
C SER A 16 13.82 -8.06 -19.39
N HIS A 17 14.93 -7.33 -19.20
CA HIS A 17 16.23 -7.71 -19.76
C HIS A 17 16.95 -8.64 -18.78
N LEU A 18 17.00 -9.93 -19.10
CA LEU A 18 17.91 -10.89 -18.47
C LEU A 18 19.30 -10.72 -19.10
N ALA A 19 20.24 -10.23 -18.29
CA ALA A 19 21.65 -10.42 -18.49
C ALA A 19 22.06 -11.79 -17.92
N ALA A 20 22.65 -12.64 -18.77
CA ALA A 20 23.59 -13.69 -18.37
C ALA A 20 24.96 -13.21 -18.88
N GLY A 21 25.99 -13.02 -18.05
CA GLY A 21 26.62 -14.08 -17.27
C GLY A 21 27.78 -14.63 -18.12
N GLU A 22 28.91 -13.92 -18.15
CA GLU A 22 30.14 -14.23 -17.42
C GLU A 22 31.06 -15.21 -18.14
N GLY A 23 32.33 -14.80 -18.29
CA GLY A 23 33.40 -15.66 -18.76
C GLY A 23 34.76 -14.97 -18.77
N GLY A 24 35.47 -15.02 -17.63
CA GLY A 24 36.95 -15.08 -17.63
C GLY A 24 37.71 -13.85 -17.13
N VAL A 25 37.98 -13.83 -15.82
CA VAL A 25 38.96 -13.01 -15.08
C VAL A 25 40.38 -13.64 -15.17
N PRO A 26 41.46 -13.18 -14.49
CA PRO A 26 42.16 -11.88 -14.35
C PRO A 26 43.67 -11.96 -14.74
N ALA A 27 44.42 -10.84 -14.75
CA ALA A 27 45.69 -10.69 -13.99
C ALA A 27 46.36 -9.31 -14.17
N LEU A 28 46.94 -8.82 -13.08
CA LEU A 28 47.51 -7.50 -12.77
C LEU A 28 48.84 -7.13 -13.49
N PRO A 29 49.25 -5.83 -13.47
CA PRO A 29 50.57 -5.28 -13.86
C PRO A 29 51.57 -5.39 -12.65
N PRO A 30 52.82 -4.84 -12.61
CA PRO A 30 53.45 -3.78 -13.41
C PRO A 30 54.94 -4.01 -13.80
N GLY A 31 55.55 -3.08 -14.54
CA GLY A 31 56.98 -3.14 -14.84
C GLY A 31 57.54 -1.79 -15.31
N SER A 32 58.27 -1.15 -14.41
CA SER A 32 59.11 0.03 -14.56
C SER A 32 60.48 -0.30 -15.18
N GLU A 33 61.20 0.77 -15.55
CA GLU A 33 62.65 0.90 -15.76
C GLU A 33 63.20 0.91 -17.21
N ASP A 34 63.70 2.09 -17.57
CA ASP A 34 65.03 2.40 -18.11
C ASP A 34 65.65 1.50 -19.19
N ALA A 35 66.05 2.13 -20.29
CA ALA A 35 67.49 2.32 -20.59
C ALA A 35 67.72 3.08 -21.89
N VAL A 36 68.45 4.19 -21.73
CA VAL A 36 69.24 4.86 -22.75
C VAL A 36 70.38 3.96 -23.20
N ALA A 37 70.61 3.81 -24.51
CA ALA A 37 71.84 3.27 -25.08
C ALA A 37 72.17 4.08 -26.35
N TYR A 38 73.10 5.05 -26.27
CA TYR A 38 74.51 4.91 -26.64
C TYR A 38 74.74 4.26 -28.01
N GLY A 39 75.01 5.14 -29.00
CA GLY A 39 75.54 4.79 -30.32
C GLY A 39 76.73 5.69 -30.64
N GLU A 40 77.89 5.39 -30.06
CA GLU A 40 79.20 5.91 -30.46
C GLU A 40 79.81 4.98 -31.51
N ARG A 41 80.32 5.55 -32.62
CA ARG A 41 81.48 5.10 -33.44
C ARG A 41 81.47 5.80 -34.80
N THR A 42 82.56 6.22 -35.45
CA THR A 42 83.98 6.44 -35.17
C THR A 42 84.57 6.98 -36.48
N GLY A 43 85.60 7.84 -36.38
CA GLY A 43 86.62 8.05 -37.43
C GLY A 43 86.21 9.01 -38.55
N THR A 44 87.05 9.92 -39.06
CA THR A 44 88.51 10.08 -38.98
C THR A 44 88.83 11.49 -39.46
N ALA A 45 89.72 12.20 -38.76
CA ALA A 45 90.24 13.49 -39.16
C ALA A 45 91.34 13.35 -40.22
N VAL A 46 91.31 14.21 -41.25
CA VAL A 46 92.50 14.56 -42.04
C VAL A 46 92.72 16.06 -41.84
N PHE A 47 93.82 16.36 -41.14
CA PHE A 47 94.36 17.70 -40.96
C PHE A 47 94.90 18.23 -42.29
N ALA A 48 94.44 19.41 -42.70
CA ALA A 48 95.22 20.31 -43.54
C ALA A 48 95.63 21.50 -42.65
N VAL A 49 96.94 21.65 -42.47
CA VAL A 49 97.57 22.77 -41.76
C VAL A 49 97.64 23.97 -42.70
N PRO A 50 97.24 25.17 -42.23
CA PRO A 50 97.95 26.38 -42.62
C PRO A 50 98.63 27.04 -41.41
N GLU A 51 99.85 27.44 -41.69
CA GLU A 51 100.84 28.18 -40.90
C GLU A 51 100.31 29.52 -40.34
N PRO A 52 100.84 30.04 -39.21
CA PRO A 52 100.23 31.16 -38.50
C PRO A 52 100.79 32.55 -38.89
N ALA A 53 99.98 33.56 -38.55
CA ALA A 53 100.24 35.00 -38.36
C ALA A 53 99.97 35.94 -39.57
N PRO A 54 99.54 37.20 -39.34
CA PRO A 54 99.63 37.97 -38.10
C PRO A 54 98.28 38.44 -37.52
N ALA A 55 98.37 38.98 -36.31
CA ALA A 55 97.27 39.53 -35.54
C ALA A 55 96.59 40.71 -36.24
N ASP A 56 95.28 40.58 -36.44
CA ASP A 56 94.38 41.73 -36.57
C ASP A 56 93.51 41.81 -35.32
N GLY A 57 93.86 42.75 -34.43
CA GLY A 57 93.15 43.09 -33.20
C GLY A 57 91.71 43.60 -33.39
N ALA A 58 91.13 43.50 -34.59
CA ALA A 58 89.76 43.96 -34.91
C ALA A 58 88.72 42.82 -35.03
N ALA A 59 89.13 41.54 -35.10
CA ALA A 59 88.21 40.40 -35.21
C ALA A 59 87.78 39.79 -33.86
N ARG A 60 88.59 40.01 -32.81
CA ARG A 60 88.35 39.46 -31.46
C ARG A 60 87.12 40.08 -30.77
N ASP A 61 86.82 41.34 -31.08
CA ASP A 61 85.62 42.02 -30.58
C ASP A 61 84.35 41.63 -31.35
N ARG A 62 84.46 41.35 -32.66
CA ARG A 62 83.31 40.96 -33.49
C ARG A 62 82.83 39.53 -33.17
N GLY A 63 83.77 38.62 -32.85
CA GLY A 63 83.46 37.26 -32.38
C GLY A 63 82.92 37.21 -30.95
N ARG A 64 83.47 38.01 -30.03
CA ARG A 64 82.92 38.17 -28.66
C ARG A 64 81.52 38.77 -28.70
N ASN A 65 81.29 39.80 -29.51
CA ASN A 65 79.95 40.39 -29.63
C ASN A 65 78.92 39.40 -30.17
N ARG A 66 79.27 38.56 -31.14
CA ARG A 66 78.37 37.50 -31.64
C ARG A 66 78.09 36.42 -30.59
N LEU A 67 79.09 36.04 -29.79
CA LEU A 67 78.92 35.06 -28.73
C LEU A 67 78.09 35.62 -27.57
N VAL A 68 78.28 36.88 -27.20
CA VAL A 68 77.45 37.59 -26.21
C VAL A 68 76.01 37.74 -26.71
N VAL A 69 75.80 38.03 -27.99
CA VAL A 69 74.46 38.10 -28.61
C VAL A 69 73.79 36.72 -28.66
N ALA A 70 74.53 35.66 -28.97
CA ALA A 70 74.00 34.30 -28.96
C ALA A 70 73.65 33.84 -27.53
N LEU A 71 74.49 34.19 -26.54
CA LEU A 71 74.27 33.86 -25.15
C LEU A 71 73.10 34.66 -24.56
N SER A 72 72.96 35.94 -24.91
CA SER A 72 71.80 36.73 -24.50
C SER A 72 70.52 36.24 -25.16
N ALA A 73 70.54 35.85 -26.43
CA ALA A 73 69.41 35.22 -27.10
C ALA A 73 69.02 33.89 -26.43
N ALA A 74 69.99 33.05 -26.04
CA ALA A 74 69.74 31.81 -25.32
C ALA A 74 69.14 32.05 -23.92
N VAL A 75 69.62 33.06 -23.19
CA VAL A 75 69.07 33.45 -21.88
C VAL A 75 67.63 33.96 -22.04
N VAL A 76 67.35 34.77 -23.06
CA VAL A 76 65.98 35.24 -23.35
C VAL A 76 65.05 34.08 -23.69
N LEU A 77 65.51 33.10 -24.49
CA LEU A 77 64.74 31.89 -24.80
C LEU A 77 64.49 31.03 -23.56
N LEU A 78 65.48 30.87 -22.68
CA LEU A 78 65.31 30.15 -21.41
C LEU A 78 64.31 30.84 -20.48
N LEU A 79 64.35 32.17 -20.40
CA LEU A 79 63.37 32.96 -19.65
C LEU A 79 61.97 32.85 -20.23
N ALA A 80 61.84 32.87 -21.56
CA ALA A 80 60.55 32.66 -22.23
C ALA A 80 60.00 31.25 -21.98
N ALA A 81 60.85 30.22 -22.08
CA ALA A 81 60.47 28.83 -21.78
C ALA A 81 60.07 28.64 -20.32
N ALA A 82 60.80 29.25 -19.38
CA ALA A 82 60.44 29.26 -17.96
C ALA A 82 59.10 29.96 -17.70
N GLY A 83 58.83 31.08 -18.40
CA GLY A 83 57.55 31.77 -18.35
C GLY A 83 56.38 30.90 -18.83
N VAL A 84 56.55 30.20 -19.97
CA VAL A 84 55.53 29.27 -20.51
C VAL A 84 55.30 28.08 -19.57
N LEU A 85 56.37 27.47 -19.03
CA LEU A 85 56.24 26.38 -18.05
C LEU A 85 55.50 26.84 -16.80
N THR A 86 55.79 28.05 -16.31
CA THR A 86 55.10 28.63 -15.16
C THR A 86 53.61 28.85 -15.47
N ALA A 87 53.29 29.36 -16.67
CA ALA A 87 51.91 29.55 -17.11
C ALA A 87 51.14 28.22 -17.23
N LEU A 88 51.77 27.16 -17.78
CA LEU A 88 51.17 25.83 -17.90
C LEU A 88 50.92 25.19 -16.52
N VAL A 89 51.84 25.34 -15.56
CA VAL A 89 51.66 24.84 -14.19
C VAL A 89 50.53 25.56 -13.47
N VAL A 90 50.42 26.88 -13.64
CA VAL A 90 49.32 27.67 -13.06
C VAL A 90 47.98 27.25 -13.68
N SER A 91 47.92 27.04 -14.99
CA SER A 91 46.71 26.55 -15.68
C SER A 91 46.32 25.15 -15.21
N ALA A 92 47.27 24.22 -15.15
CA ALA A 92 47.04 22.86 -14.72
C ALA A 92 46.58 22.78 -13.25
N ARG A 93 47.10 23.65 -12.38
CA ARG A 93 46.61 23.76 -11.00
C ARG A 93 45.18 24.32 -10.94
N GLY A 94 44.87 25.35 -11.74
CA GLY A 94 43.51 25.89 -11.82
C GLY A 94 42.49 24.87 -12.34
N GLU A 95 42.86 24.06 -13.33
CA GLU A 95 42.03 22.98 -13.85
C GLU A 95 41.84 21.85 -12.82
N ALA A 96 42.90 21.47 -12.09
CA ALA A 96 42.81 20.47 -11.02
C ALA A 96 41.95 20.94 -9.84
N ASP A 97 42.07 22.20 -9.44
CA ASP A 97 41.23 22.79 -8.38
C ASP A 97 39.76 22.90 -8.83
N ALA A 98 39.51 23.23 -10.10
CA ALA A 98 38.16 23.26 -10.66
C ALA A 98 37.53 21.86 -10.73
N LEU A 99 38.31 20.83 -11.09
CA LEU A 99 37.86 19.44 -11.09
C LEU A 99 37.56 18.96 -9.66
N ALA A 100 38.45 19.22 -8.70
CA ALA A 100 38.24 18.86 -7.31
C ALA A 100 37.01 19.57 -6.70
N ALA A 101 36.77 20.83 -7.07
CA ALA A 101 35.58 21.57 -6.66
C ALA A 101 34.29 21.00 -7.27
N ALA A 102 34.35 20.52 -8.53
CA ALA A 102 33.23 19.86 -9.19
C ALA A 102 32.93 18.49 -8.56
N GLU A 103 33.94 17.65 -8.34
CA GLU A 103 33.81 16.37 -7.64
C GLU A 103 33.21 16.55 -6.24
N ALA A 104 33.71 17.54 -5.47
CA ALA A 104 33.15 17.84 -4.16
C ALA A 104 31.72 18.43 -4.20
N ALA A 105 31.28 18.98 -5.34
CA ALA A 105 29.90 19.39 -5.53
C ALA A 105 28.99 18.19 -5.86
N GLU A 106 29.45 17.29 -6.72
CA GLU A 106 28.75 16.05 -7.06
C GLU A 106 28.61 15.13 -5.84
N ASP A 107 29.66 14.97 -5.04
CA ASP A 107 29.62 14.18 -3.80
C ASP A 107 28.58 14.72 -2.81
N ARG A 108 28.47 16.05 -2.69
CA ARG A 108 27.46 16.69 -1.85
C ARG A 108 26.05 16.44 -2.39
N GLN A 109 25.86 16.57 -3.69
CA GLN A 109 24.57 16.27 -4.32
C GLN A 109 24.18 14.80 -4.11
N GLN A 110 25.09 13.85 -4.31
CA GLN A 110 24.82 12.44 -4.08
C GLN A 110 24.50 12.15 -2.61
N ALA A 111 25.19 12.80 -1.67
CA ALA A 111 24.91 12.66 -0.25
C ALA A 111 23.50 13.17 0.11
N GLU A 112 23.09 14.30 -0.46
CA GLU A 112 21.74 14.86 -0.30
C GLU A 112 20.67 13.94 -0.90
N GLU A 113 20.89 13.42 -2.10
CA GLU A 113 19.98 12.47 -2.76
C GLU A 113 19.84 11.16 -1.96
N LEU A 114 20.95 10.61 -1.47
CA LEU A 114 20.92 9.41 -0.62
C LEU A 114 20.22 9.67 0.72
N GLN A 115 20.37 10.87 1.28
CA GLN A 115 19.67 11.24 2.50
C GLN A 115 18.16 11.36 2.24
N ALA A 116 17.75 12.02 1.15
CA ALA A 116 16.35 12.13 0.76
C ALA A 116 15.69 10.75 0.57
N VAL A 117 16.37 9.83 -0.11
CA VAL A 117 15.86 8.45 -0.30
C VAL A 117 15.74 7.70 1.03
N ARG A 118 16.67 7.90 1.97
CA ARG A 118 16.58 7.28 3.31
C ARG A 118 15.41 7.83 4.11
N ASP A 119 15.17 9.13 4.04
CA ASP A 119 14.06 9.78 4.73
C ASP A 119 12.72 9.34 4.13
N GLU A 120 12.61 9.27 2.80
CA GLU A 120 11.44 8.72 2.10
C GLU A 120 11.19 7.25 2.47
N ARG A 121 12.24 6.43 2.53
CA ARG A 121 12.11 5.02 2.95
C ARG A 121 11.62 4.92 4.40
N GLY A 122 12.16 5.73 5.31
CA GLY A 122 11.70 5.77 6.70
C GLY A 122 10.22 6.15 6.82
N GLN A 123 9.77 7.17 6.08
CA GLN A 123 8.36 7.56 6.03
C GLN A 123 7.47 6.46 5.45
N LEU A 124 7.95 5.72 4.44
CA LEU A 124 7.19 4.62 3.85
C LEU A 124 7.07 3.44 4.84
N GLU A 125 8.16 3.09 5.54
CA GLU A 125 8.16 2.05 6.57
C GLU A 125 7.18 2.39 7.70
N GLU A 126 7.13 3.64 8.16
CA GLU A 126 6.15 4.12 9.15
C GLU A 126 4.72 3.98 8.64
N ARG A 127 4.44 4.45 7.42
CA ARG A 127 3.10 4.34 6.79
C ARG A 127 2.65 2.90 6.61
N ILE A 128 3.57 1.98 6.30
CA ILE A 128 3.28 0.54 6.22
C ILE A 128 2.92 0.00 7.59
N SER A 129 3.70 0.31 8.63
CA SER A 129 3.41 -0.14 9.99
C SER A 129 2.06 0.36 10.50
N ASP A 130 1.73 1.63 10.23
CA ASP A 130 0.43 2.21 10.56
C ASP A 130 -0.71 1.53 9.79
N ALA A 131 -0.51 1.22 8.51
CA ALA A 131 -1.49 0.52 7.69
C ALA A 131 -1.72 -0.92 8.19
N GLU A 132 -0.67 -1.63 8.56
CA GLU A 132 -0.75 -2.99 9.13
C GLU A 132 -1.47 -2.98 10.49
N ALA A 133 -1.16 -2.02 11.36
CA ALA A 133 -1.88 -1.83 12.62
C ALA A 133 -3.36 -1.50 12.39
N GLY A 134 -3.65 -0.65 11.39
CA GLY A 134 -4.99 -0.30 10.95
C GLY A 134 -5.79 -1.51 10.42
N ALA A 135 -5.15 -2.37 9.61
CA ALA A 135 -5.73 -3.59 9.09
C ALA A 135 -6.06 -4.58 10.22
N ALA A 136 -5.13 -4.83 11.13
CA ALA A 136 -5.37 -5.69 12.30
C ALA A 136 -6.50 -5.16 13.20
N ALA A 137 -6.61 -3.84 13.35
CA ALA A 137 -7.73 -3.22 14.06
C ALA A 137 -9.07 -3.33 13.31
N ALA A 138 -9.06 -3.28 11.99
CA ALA A 138 -10.25 -3.51 11.17
C ALA A 138 -10.73 -4.97 11.27
N GLU A 139 -9.83 -5.95 11.16
CA GLU A 139 -10.14 -7.36 11.30
C GLU A 139 -10.76 -7.68 12.67
N ARG A 140 -10.22 -7.13 13.75
CA ARG A 140 -10.81 -7.28 15.10
C ARG A 140 -12.23 -6.70 15.19
N ARG A 141 -12.48 -5.55 14.55
CA ARG A 141 -13.82 -4.94 14.51
C ARG A 141 -14.80 -5.80 13.72
N ILE A 142 -14.37 -6.38 12.60
CA ILE A 142 -15.19 -7.30 11.80
C ILE A 142 -15.52 -8.55 12.63
N ALA A 143 -14.54 -9.20 13.25
CA ALA A 143 -14.76 -10.38 14.08
C ALA A 143 -15.73 -10.10 15.24
N THR A 144 -15.64 -8.92 15.85
CA THR A 144 -16.56 -8.48 16.91
C THR A 144 -17.98 -8.26 16.36
N ALA A 145 -18.11 -7.64 15.19
CA ALA A 145 -19.40 -7.41 14.54
C ALA A 145 -20.08 -8.73 14.13
N GLU A 146 -19.33 -9.68 13.56
CA GLU A 146 -19.84 -11.01 13.23
C GLU A 146 -20.29 -11.79 14.47
N ALA A 147 -19.53 -11.71 15.57
CA ALA A 147 -19.93 -12.34 16.83
C ALA A 147 -21.23 -11.73 17.38
N ALA A 148 -21.37 -10.40 17.31
CA ALA A 148 -22.59 -9.71 17.70
C ALA A 148 -23.79 -10.09 16.81
N GLN A 149 -23.58 -10.24 15.50
CA GLN A 149 -24.62 -10.69 14.57
C GLN A 149 -25.09 -12.11 14.89
N ARG A 150 -24.17 -13.06 15.07
CA ARG A 150 -24.51 -14.44 15.45
C ARG A 150 -25.31 -14.47 16.77
N ALA A 151 -24.88 -13.70 17.77
CA ALA A 151 -25.60 -13.61 19.04
C ALA A 151 -27.02 -13.02 18.89
N ALA A 152 -27.21 -12.08 17.96
CA ALA A 152 -28.54 -11.52 17.67
C ALA A 152 -29.43 -12.54 16.95
N GLU A 153 -28.89 -13.28 15.99
CA GLU A 153 -29.59 -14.37 15.28
C GLU A 153 -30.00 -15.47 16.26
N ASP A 154 -29.08 -15.93 17.13
CA ASP A 154 -29.37 -16.91 18.18
C ASP A 154 -30.46 -16.43 19.14
N ALA A 155 -30.41 -15.16 19.55
CA ALA A 155 -31.43 -14.57 20.41
C ALA A 155 -32.80 -14.47 19.73
N SER A 156 -32.84 -14.20 18.42
CA SER A 156 -34.09 -14.19 17.65
C SER A 156 -34.69 -15.58 17.51
N ALA A 157 -33.87 -16.59 17.20
CA ALA A 157 -34.29 -17.98 17.11
C ALA A 157 -34.80 -18.50 18.47
N ALA A 158 -34.12 -18.13 19.57
CA ALA A 158 -34.57 -18.51 20.91
C ALA A 158 -35.92 -17.88 21.28
N ARG A 159 -36.18 -16.62 20.86
CA ARG A 159 -37.48 -15.97 21.06
C ARG A 159 -38.57 -16.62 20.23
N GLU A 160 -38.31 -16.87 18.95
CA GLU A 160 -39.27 -17.55 18.07
C GLU A 160 -39.64 -18.93 18.61
N GLN A 161 -38.65 -19.69 19.10
CA GLN A 161 -38.91 -20.97 19.75
C GLN A 161 -39.72 -20.82 21.03
N ALA A 162 -39.40 -19.84 21.89
CA ALA A 162 -40.16 -19.59 23.12
C ALA A 162 -41.62 -19.18 22.84
N ASP A 163 -41.84 -18.36 21.81
CA ASP A 163 -43.17 -17.94 21.38
C ASP A 163 -43.95 -19.14 20.79
N ALA A 164 -43.29 -20.01 20.03
CA ALA A 164 -43.89 -21.24 19.50
C ALA A 164 -44.24 -22.24 20.63
N ASP A 165 -43.37 -22.40 21.62
CA ASP A 165 -43.59 -23.26 22.79
C ASP A 165 -44.74 -22.73 23.66
N ALA A 166 -44.80 -21.41 23.86
CA ALA A 166 -45.91 -20.74 24.55
C ALA A 166 -47.24 -20.95 23.80
N ALA A 167 -47.26 -20.70 22.49
CA ALA A 167 -48.45 -20.92 21.67
C ALA A 167 -48.92 -22.39 21.67
N ALA A 168 -47.98 -23.34 21.71
CA ALA A 168 -48.30 -24.77 21.85
C ALA A 168 -48.88 -25.09 23.23
N ALA A 169 -48.35 -24.50 24.31
CA ALA A 169 -48.87 -24.66 25.66
C ALA A 169 -50.27 -24.04 25.83
N ASP A 170 -50.52 -22.87 25.27
CA ASP A 170 -51.83 -22.21 25.27
C ASP A 170 -52.85 -23.01 24.46
N ALA A 171 -52.44 -23.54 23.30
CA ALA A 171 -53.26 -24.44 22.51
C ALA A 171 -53.68 -25.69 23.30
N GLN A 172 -52.74 -26.32 24.01
CA GLN A 172 -53.03 -27.48 24.84
C GLN A 172 -53.97 -27.11 26.00
N THR A 173 -53.70 -26.01 26.69
CA THR A 173 -54.52 -25.51 27.80
C THR A 173 -55.95 -25.23 27.37
N PHE A 174 -56.14 -24.64 26.18
CA PHE A 174 -57.45 -24.40 25.60
C PHE A 174 -58.22 -25.70 25.30
N VAL A 175 -57.56 -26.69 24.70
CA VAL A 175 -58.18 -28.00 24.44
C VAL A 175 -58.57 -28.68 25.74
N ASP A 176 -57.67 -28.70 26.73
CA ASP A 176 -57.92 -29.32 28.02
C ASP A 176 -59.09 -28.64 28.76
N ALA A 177 -59.19 -27.31 28.68
CA ALA A 177 -60.31 -26.56 29.24
C ALA A 177 -61.66 -26.94 28.59
N LEU A 178 -61.70 -27.11 27.26
CA LEU A 178 -62.91 -27.53 26.55
C LEU A 178 -63.24 -29.02 26.78
N ARG A 179 -62.25 -29.87 27.04
CA ARG A 179 -62.46 -31.28 27.34
C ARG A 179 -62.95 -31.50 28.77
N ALA A 180 -62.51 -30.68 29.72
CA ALA A 180 -62.85 -30.80 31.13
C ALA A 180 -64.35 -30.62 31.43
N THR A 181 -65.07 -29.91 30.57
CA THR A 181 -66.51 -29.66 30.71
C THR A 181 -67.40 -30.75 30.13
N GLU A 182 -66.81 -31.77 29.49
CA GLU A 182 -67.52 -32.84 28.76
C GLU A 182 -68.50 -32.32 27.69
N THR A 183 -68.34 -31.06 27.28
CA THR A 183 -69.06 -30.44 26.19
C THR A 183 -68.27 -30.60 24.89
N MET A 184 -68.94 -30.51 23.73
CA MET A 184 -68.29 -30.67 22.41
C MET A 184 -67.46 -31.96 22.21
N THR A 185 -67.80 -33.06 22.90
CA THR A 185 -67.01 -34.31 22.90
C THR A 185 -66.84 -34.97 21.52
N SER A 186 -67.76 -34.69 20.60
CA SER A 186 -67.74 -35.17 19.21
C SER A 186 -66.69 -34.49 18.33
N ALA A 187 -66.14 -33.34 18.74
CA ALA A 187 -65.09 -32.65 18.01
C ALA A 187 -63.72 -33.24 18.32
N THR A 188 -62.82 -33.26 17.34
CA THR A 188 -61.39 -33.58 17.57
C THR A 188 -60.66 -32.39 18.18
N ASP A 189 -59.50 -32.62 18.80
CA ASP A 189 -58.71 -31.53 19.41
C ASP A 189 -58.30 -30.48 18.37
N ALA A 190 -57.96 -30.92 17.16
CA ALA A 190 -57.68 -30.03 16.03
C ALA A 190 -58.91 -29.18 15.62
N GLN A 191 -60.11 -29.75 15.68
CA GLN A 191 -61.35 -29.02 15.40
C GLN A 191 -61.66 -28.01 16.52
N LEU A 192 -61.46 -28.38 17.79
CA LEU A 192 -61.64 -27.47 18.92
C LEU A 192 -60.70 -26.27 18.78
N LEU A 193 -59.41 -26.52 18.55
CA LEU A 193 -58.42 -25.48 18.30
C LEU A 193 -58.77 -24.58 17.13
N GLN A 194 -59.24 -25.16 16.02
CA GLN A 194 -59.68 -24.37 14.87
C GLN A 194 -60.83 -23.45 15.25
N ARG A 195 -61.84 -23.93 15.98
CA ARG A 195 -62.98 -23.12 16.42
C ARG A 195 -62.55 -21.98 17.33
N GLY A 196 -61.63 -22.22 18.27
CA GLY A 196 -61.07 -21.18 19.12
C GLY A 196 -60.32 -20.12 18.32
N ARG A 197 -59.49 -20.54 17.35
CA ARG A 197 -58.78 -19.64 16.44
C ARG A 197 -59.72 -18.85 15.52
N ASP A 198 -60.84 -19.43 15.10
CA ASP A 198 -61.85 -18.74 14.30
C ASP A 198 -62.50 -17.59 15.11
N VAL A 199 -62.73 -17.79 16.42
CA VAL A 199 -63.19 -16.72 17.32
C VAL A 199 -62.16 -15.60 17.40
N CYS A 200 -60.89 -15.92 17.65
CA CYS A 200 -59.82 -14.93 17.72
C CYS A 200 -59.62 -14.20 16.38
N SER A 201 -59.64 -14.92 15.25
CA SER A 201 -59.54 -14.33 13.92
C SER A 201 -60.72 -13.41 13.60
N TYR A 202 -61.92 -13.73 14.08
CA TYR A 202 -63.07 -12.85 13.93
C TYR A 202 -62.87 -11.54 14.71
N LEU A 203 -62.45 -11.63 15.97
CA LEU A 203 -62.18 -10.46 16.80
C LEU A 203 -61.09 -9.58 16.18
N ASP A 204 -60.01 -10.17 15.68
CA ASP A 204 -58.93 -9.44 14.99
C ASP A 204 -59.40 -8.77 13.68
N SER A 205 -60.28 -9.43 12.91
CA SER A 205 -60.87 -8.84 11.70
C SER A 205 -61.76 -7.62 11.95
N THR A 206 -62.21 -7.44 13.19
CA THR A 206 -63.02 -6.30 13.64
C THR A 206 -62.22 -5.26 14.44
N ALA A 207 -60.89 -5.42 14.51
CA ALA A 207 -59.99 -4.51 15.20
C ALA A 207 -60.10 -3.08 14.63
N GLY A 208 -60.46 -2.11 15.48
CA GLY A 208 -60.67 -0.71 15.11
C GLY A 208 -62.13 -0.27 15.02
N THR A 209 -63.08 -1.21 15.03
CA THR A 209 -64.46 -0.99 15.49
C THR A 209 -64.55 -1.42 16.96
N PRO A 210 -65.58 -1.02 17.74
CA PRO A 210 -65.79 -1.65 19.04
C PRO A 210 -65.94 -3.15 18.79
N ALA A 211 -64.90 -3.93 19.07
CA ALA A 211 -64.94 -5.38 18.93
C ALA A 211 -65.92 -5.87 19.98
N ASP A 212 -67.15 -6.19 19.55
CA ASP A 212 -68.17 -6.61 20.50
C ASP A 212 -68.01 -8.12 20.72
N LEU A 213 -67.52 -8.48 21.91
CA LEU A 213 -67.55 -9.87 22.38
C LEU A 213 -68.97 -10.47 22.26
N SER A 214 -69.99 -9.61 22.34
CA SER A 214 -71.39 -9.97 22.11
C SER A 214 -71.64 -10.46 20.69
N ASP A 215 -71.05 -9.84 19.66
CA ASP A 215 -71.20 -10.26 18.27
C ASP A 215 -70.46 -11.59 18.00
N ALA A 216 -69.28 -11.77 18.60
CA ALA A 216 -68.56 -13.04 18.53
C ALA A 216 -69.37 -14.17 19.18
N PHE A 217 -70.04 -13.86 20.29
CA PHE A 217 -70.95 -14.77 20.99
C PHE A 217 -72.21 -15.08 20.18
N ASP A 218 -72.88 -14.09 19.61
CA ASP A 218 -74.06 -14.27 18.74
C ASP A 218 -73.72 -15.15 17.53
N ARG A 219 -72.54 -14.97 16.95
CA ARG A 219 -72.05 -15.82 15.87
C ARG A 219 -71.79 -17.26 16.33
N ALA A 220 -71.22 -17.43 17.52
CA ALA A 220 -70.99 -18.76 18.08
C ALA A 220 -72.32 -19.48 18.38
N THR A 221 -73.31 -18.79 18.95
CA THR A 221 -74.65 -19.35 19.23
C THR A 221 -75.47 -19.65 17.98
N ALA A 222 -75.17 -19.01 16.84
CA ALA A 222 -75.74 -19.38 15.55
C ALA A 222 -75.29 -20.79 15.07
N THR A 223 -74.19 -21.31 15.61
CA THR A 223 -73.58 -22.58 15.17
C THR A 223 -73.60 -23.65 16.28
N TYR A 224 -73.47 -23.25 17.54
CA TYR A 224 -73.31 -24.12 18.69
C TYR A 224 -74.42 -23.88 19.73
N ALA A 225 -74.62 -24.86 20.63
CA ALA A 225 -75.51 -24.66 21.78
C ALA A 225 -75.02 -23.47 22.64
N VAL A 226 -75.93 -22.82 23.36
CA VAL A 226 -75.60 -21.61 24.13
C VAL A 226 -74.46 -21.85 25.12
N ASP A 227 -74.52 -22.92 25.91
CA ASP A 227 -73.47 -23.25 26.89
C ASP A 227 -72.11 -23.53 26.21
N ASP A 228 -72.14 -24.21 25.08
CA ASP A 228 -70.98 -24.51 24.23
C ASP A 228 -70.37 -23.24 23.63
N ALA A 229 -71.20 -22.30 23.18
CA ALA A 229 -70.77 -21.01 22.65
C ALA A 229 -70.15 -20.13 23.74
N ILE A 230 -70.73 -20.09 24.94
CA ILE A 230 -70.19 -19.32 26.08
C ILE A 230 -68.80 -19.85 26.41
N LEU A 231 -68.69 -21.16 26.58
CA LEU A 231 -67.44 -21.81 26.92
C LEU A 231 -66.38 -21.59 25.85
N LEU A 232 -66.73 -21.77 24.57
CA LEU A 232 -65.81 -21.59 23.45
C LEU A 232 -65.26 -20.17 23.37
N VAL A 233 -66.14 -19.16 23.43
CA VAL A 233 -65.74 -17.75 23.31
C VAL A 233 -64.92 -17.34 24.52
N THR A 234 -65.34 -17.72 25.72
CA THR A 234 -64.60 -17.37 26.96
C THR A 234 -63.24 -18.04 27.03
N ALA A 235 -63.13 -19.33 26.68
CA ALA A 235 -61.85 -20.02 26.67
C ALA A 235 -60.92 -19.45 25.58
N ALA A 236 -61.45 -19.11 24.41
CA ALA A 236 -60.67 -18.51 23.33
C ALA A 236 -60.12 -17.13 23.74
N THR A 237 -60.96 -16.25 24.29
CA THR A 237 -60.55 -14.89 24.68
C THR A 237 -59.71 -14.83 25.94
N GLN A 238 -59.72 -15.86 26.80
CA GLN A 238 -58.85 -15.90 27.98
C GLN A 238 -57.51 -16.60 27.74
N ILE A 239 -57.42 -17.50 26.75
CA ILE A 239 -56.25 -18.36 26.53
C ILE A 239 -55.57 -18.06 25.19
N LEU A 240 -56.33 -18.05 24.09
CA LEU A 240 -55.76 -17.96 22.74
C LEU A 240 -55.58 -16.51 22.25
N CYS A 241 -56.48 -15.61 22.67
CA CYS A 241 -56.44 -14.19 22.32
C CYS A 241 -56.81 -13.32 23.55
N PRO A 242 -55.94 -13.33 24.59
CA PRO A 242 -56.16 -12.62 25.87
C PRO A 242 -56.39 -11.12 25.74
N GLU A 243 -55.93 -10.50 24.65
CA GLU A 243 -56.14 -9.09 24.33
C GLU A 243 -57.62 -8.69 24.19
N TYR A 244 -58.52 -9.67 24.00
CA TYR A 244 -59.96 -9.45 23.96
C TYR A 244 -60.69 -9.97 25.20
N GLY A 245 -59.99 -10.56 26.18
CA GLY A 245 -60.57 -11.17 27.38
C GLY A 245 -60.66 -10.26 28.61
N SER A 246 -60.15 -9.02 28.51
CA SER A 246 -60.01 -8.06 29.63
C SER A 246 -61.20 -7.11 29.81
#